data_AF-A0AAD3N6B3-F1
#
_entry.id   AF-A0AAD3N6B3-F1
#
_cell.length_a   1.000
_cell.length_b   1.000
_cell.length_c   1.000
_cell.angle_alpha   90.00
_cell.angle_beta   90.00
_cell.angle_gamma   90.00
#
_symmetry.space_group_name_H-M   'P 1'
#
loop_
_entity.id
_entity.type
_entity.pdbx_description
1 polymer ?
#
loop_
_entity_poly.entity_id
_entity_poly.type
_entity_poly.pdbx_seq_one_letter_code
_entity_poly.pdbx_strand_id
1 'polypeptide(L)'
;MSLQFFGWEVTYDDASPHMELGASQEPKDRGVYTMYHGTSSANARLIIANGFQQSSGGMLGPGVYVSRDRKKAERYPLNSNPSDRVVLELRVRVGRVKRIDKDNHPMQYTWNTQGYDTAWVPPNCGMKAVPSGLEEDCVFDPKRVKVVGIAKAAPNVLADLQQRVANSLTNHSGGDGGAVDVCSLCKRKTLQGSPHIQQSCWGCGQNICTLMTKHVCRVSA
;
A
#
# COMPACT_ATOMS: atom_id res chain seq x y z
N MET A 1 3.87 39.98 17.89
CA MET A 1 3.76 38.87 18.86
C MET A 1 4.55 37.70 18.33
N SER A 2 5.62 37.30 19.01
CA SER A 2 6.42 36.12 18.66
C SER A 2 5.90 34.92 19.45
N LEU A 3 5.43 33.88 18.77
CA LEU A 3 5.10 32.61 19.42
C LEU A 3 6.40 31.86 19.72
N GLN A 4 6.62 31.50 20.98
CA GLN A 4 7.68 30.55 21.35
C GLN A 4 7.16 29.13 21.12
N PHE A 5 7.83 28.38 20.25
CA PHE A 5 7.46 27.02 19.87
C PHE A 5 8.40 26.01 20.54
N PHE A 6 7.85 25.10 21.34
CA PHE A 6 8.62 24.16 22.17
C PHE A 6 8.36 22.72 21.76
N GLY A 7 9.12 22.25 20.76
CA GLY A 7 9.05 20.87 20.31
C GLY A 7 7.81 20.55 19.48
N TRP A 8 7.81 19.34 18.95
CA TRP A 8 6.74 18.84 18.10
C TRP A 8 6.70 17.32 18.15
N GLU A 9 5.52 16.81 17.90
CA GLU A 9 5.28 15.42 17.54
C GLU A 9 4.51 15.46 16.23
N VAL A 10 5.12 14.95 15.16
CA VAL A 10 4.43 14.86 13.88
C VAL A 10 3.72 13.51 13.85
N THR A 11 2.40 13.56 13.91
CA THR A 11 1.55 12.46 13.45
C THR A 11 1.48 12.53 11.94
N TYR A 12 2.27 11.70 11.29
CA TYR A 12 2.16 11.52 9.86
C TYR A 12 0.92 10.66 9.58
N ASP A 13 -0.01 11.15 8.76
CA ASP A 13 -1.00 10.28 8.12
C ASP A 13 -0.31 9.21 7.24
N ASP A 14 0.96 9.43 6.87
CA ASP A 14 1.81 8.56 6.06
C ASP A 14 2.95 7.87 6.83
N ALA A 15 2.99 7.97 8.17
CA ALA A 15 3.74 7.08 9.04
C ALA A 15 2.75 6.33 9.94
N SER A 16 1.78 5.66 9.32
CA SER A 16 1.45 4.35 9.87
C SER A 16 2.77 3.57 9.84
N PRO A 17 3.40 3.19 10.98
CA PRO A 17 4.36 2.10 10.94
C PRO A 17 3.62 1.00 10.22
N HIS A 18 4.10 0.55 9.04
CA HIS A 18 3.50 -0.51 8.23
C HIS A 18 2.41 -1.21 9.02
N MET A 19 1.19 -0.66 8.99
CA MET A 19 0.18 -1.18 9.90
C MET A 19 -0.28 -2.37 9.12
N GLU A 20 0.41 -3.49 9.32
CA GLU A 20 0.10 -4.76 8.72
C GLU A 20 -1.19 -5.22 9.39
N LEU A 21 -2.29 -4.58 8.97
CA LEU A 21 -3.61 -5.06 9.27
C LEU A 21 -3.70 -6.42 8.59
N GLY A 22 -3.82 -7.46 9.41
CA GLY A 22 -4.09 -8.80 8.91
C GLY A 22 -5.47 -8.86 8.26
N ALA A 23 -5.70 -9.95 7.53
CA ALA A 23 -6.99 -10.23 6.86
C ALA A 23 -8.20 -10.17 7.81
N SER A 24 -8.00 -10.44 9.11
CA SER A 24 -9.06 -10.40 10.13
C SER A 24 -9.44 -9.00 10.61
N GLN A 25 -8.70 -7.96 10.24
CA GLN A 25 -8.88 -6.61 10.77
C GLN A 25 -9.62 -5.69 9.80
N GLU A 26 -10.44 -4.79 10.31
CA GLU A 26 -11.13 -3.78 9.50
C GLU A 26 -10.13 -2.75 8.93
N PRO A 27 -10.13 -2.51 7.61
CA PRO A 27 -9.30 -1.47 7.01
C PRO A 27 -9.78 -0.10 7.48
N LYS A 28 -8.82 0.79 7.72
CA LYS A 28 -9.07 2.18 8.07
C LYS A 28 -9.05 3.03 6.81
N ASP A 29 -9.96 3.99 6.75
CA ASP A 29 -9.98 5.00 5.70
C ASP A 29 -8.59 5.66 5.58
N ARG A 30 -8.21 5.92 4.32
CA ARG A 30 -6.94 6.53 3.90
C ARG A 30 -5.70 5.71 4.27
N GLY A 31 -5.87 4.46 4.70
CA GLY A 31 -4.78 3.54 4.98
C GLY A 31 -3.95 3.17 3.75
N VAL A 32 -2.74 2.69 4.02
CA VAL A 32 -1.85 2.06 3.03
C VAL A 32 -1.47 0.68 3.54
N TYR A 33 -1.78 -0.35 2.77
CA TYR A 33 -1.60 -1.74 3.21
C TYR A 33 -0.75 -2.54 2.23
N THR A 34 0.01 -3.49 2.78
CA THR A 34 0.55 -4.61 2.02
C THR A 34 -0.60 -5.56 1.70
N MET A 35 -0.83 -5.81 0.41
CA MET A 35 -1.86 -6.73 -0.07
C MET A 35 -1.28 -7.61 -1.19
N TYR A 36 -2.06 -8.60 -1.59
CA TYR A 36 -1.65 -9.64 -2.51
C TYR A 36 -2.68 -9.80 -3.64
N HIS A 37 -2.16 -10.07 -4.83
CA HIS A 37 -2.96 -10.40 -6.01
C HIS A 37 -2.39 -11.64 -6.69
N GLY A 38 -3.20 -12.68 -6.80
CA GLY A 38 -2.85 -13.91 -7.51
C GLY A 38 -3.18 -13.80 -8.99
N THR A 39 -2.24 -14.11 -9.86
CA THR A 39 -2.38 -14.01 -11.32
C THR A 39 -1.47 -15.00 -12.04
N SER A 40 -1.57 -15.10 -13.37
CA SER A 40 -0.67 -15.94 -14.18
C SER A 40 0.70 -15.29 -14.36
N SER A 41 1.71 -16.08 -14.70
CA SER A 41 3.05 -15.55 -14.98
C SER A 41 3.06 -14.56 -16.16
N ALA A 42 2.22 -14.79 -17.17
CA ALA A 42 2.05 -13.88 -18.30
C ALA A 42 1.45 -12.54 -17.87
N ASN A 43 0.36 -12.58 -17.09
CA ASN A 43 -0.30 -11.36 -16.60
C ASN A 43 0.58 -10.60 -15.61
N ALA A 44 1.34 -11.29 -14.76
CA ALA A 44 2.30 -10.65 -13.85
C ALA A 44 3.30 -9.77 -14.62
N ARG A 45 3.85 -10.26 -15.74
CA ARG A 45 4.77 -9.47 -16.59
C ARG A 45 4.09 -8.23 -17.16
N LEU A 46 2.85 -8.36 -17.63
CA LEU A 46 2.07 -7.24 -18.16
C LEU A 46 1.75 -6.20 -17.08
N ILE A 47 1.33 -6.65 -15.89
CA ILE A 47 1.02 -5.77 -14.76
C ILE A 47 2.26 -5.00 -14.30
N ILE A 48 3.42 -5.65 -14.24
CA ILE A 48 4.68 -4.98 -13.85
C ILE A 48 5.09 -3.93 -14.89
N ALA A 49 4.88 -4.21 -16.17
CA ALA A 49 5.26 -3.31 -17.26
C ALA A 49 4.29 -2.12 -17.42
N ASN A 50 2.98 -2.38 -17.33
CA ASN A 50 1.94 -1.43 -17.75
C ASN A 50 1.08 -0.92 -16.59
N GLY A 51 1.25 -1.47 -15.38
CA GLY A 51 0.35 -1.27 -14.27
C GLY A 51 -0.90 -2.16 -14.34
N PHE A 52 -1.72 -2.07 -13.31
CA PHE A 52 -3.01 -2.76 -13.27
C PHE A 52 -4.03 -2.11 -14.21
N GLN A 53 -4.96 -2.92 -14.69
CA GLN A 53 -6.19 -2.47 -15.34
C GLN A 53 -7.38 -2.97 -14.52
N GLN A 54 -8.50 -2.24 -14.58
CA GLN A 54 -9.73 -2.68 -13.93
C GLN A 54 -10.22 -3.97 -14.59
N SER A 55 -10.73 -4.91 -13.79
CA SER A 55 -11.56 -5.99 -14.32
C SER A 55 -12.83 -5.43 -14.96
N SER A 56 -13.44 -6.17 -15.88
CA SER A 56 -14.73 -5.83 -16.46
C SER A 56 -15.91 -6.01 -15.49
N GLY A 57 -15.68 -6.67 -14.35
CA GLY A 57 -16.70 -6.95 -13.34
C GLY A 57 -16.15 -7.77 -12.17
N GLY A 58 -17.02 -8.47 -11.47
CA GLY A 58 -16.74 -9.22 -10.25
C GLY A 58 -17.82 -8.94 -9.20
N MET A 59 -17.74 -9.60 -8.04
CA MET A 59 -18.80 -9.50 -7.01
C MET A 59 -18.95 -8.11 -6.38
N LEU A 60 -18.01 -7.19 -6.64
CA LEU A 60 -17.98 -5.80 -6.19
C LEU A 60 -17.94 -4.82 -7.39
N GLY A 61 -18.19 -5.32 -8.61
CA GLY A 61 -18.07 -4.54 -9.84
C GLY A 61 -16.64 -4.38 -10.36
N PRO A 62 -16.42 -3.49 -11.34
CA PRO A 62 -15.11 -3.24 -11.95
C PRO A 62 -14.09 -2.70 -10.94
N GLY A 63 -12.88 -3.26 -10.97
CA GLY A 63 -11.76 -2.77 -10.15
C GLY A 63 -10.59 -3.73 -10.10
N VAL A 64 -9.64 -3.46 -9.22
CA VAL A 64 -8.50 -4.33 -8.93
C VAL A 64 -8.77 -5.08 -7.64
N TYR A 65 -8.93 -6.40 -7.77
CA TYR A 65 -9.21 -7.30 -6.66
C TYR A 65 -7.92 -7.69 -5.93
N VAL A 66 -7.87 -7.42 -4.64
CA VAL A 66 -6.70 -7.67 -3.80
C VAL A 66 -7.14 -8.23 -2.45
N SER A 67 -6.21 -8.84 -1.73
CA SER A 67 -6.47 -9.42 -0.41
C SER A 67 -5.26 -9.24 0.49
N ARG A 68 -5.49 -8.97 1.76
CA ARG A 68 -4.47 -9.05 2.82
C ARG A 68 -4.15 -10.49 3.21
N ASP A 69 -5.02 -11.45 2.88
CA ASP A 69 -4.73 -12.88 2.98
C ASP A 69 -3.89 -13.37 1.79
N ARG A 70 -2.58 -13.51 2.01
CA ARG A 70 -1.67 -14.08 1.01
C ARG A 70 -2.09 -15.48 0.56
N LYS A 71 -2.52 -16.37 1.47
CA LYS A 71 -2.93 -17.74 1.12
C LYS A 71 -4.16 -17.74 0.24
N LYS A 72 -5.08 -16.78 0.42
CA LYS A 72 -6.21 -16.56 -0.50
C LYS A 72 -5.70 -16.25 -1.90
N ALA A 73 -4.78 -15.29 -2.03
CA ALA A 73 -4.23 -14.87 -3.33
C ALA A 73 -3.49 -16.02 -4.04
N GLU A 74 -2.78 -16.89 -3.30
CA GLU A 74 -2.06 -18.06 -3.87
C GLU A 74 -2.96 -19.07 -4.60
N ARG A 75 -4.28 -19.02 -4.39
CA ARG A 75 -5.24 -19.91 -5.08
C ARG A 75 -5.57 -19.44 -6.49
N TYR A 76 -5.26 -18.19 -6.84
CA TYR A 76 -5.62 -17.59 -8.11
C TYR A 76 -4.46 -17.59 -9.12
N PRO A 77 -4.76 -17.72 -10.43
CA PRO A 77 -6.07 -17.98 -11.01
C PRO A 77 -6.60 -19.38 -10.65
N LEU A 78 -7.91 -19.49 -10.45
CA LEU A 78 -8.55 -20.79 -10.21
C LEU A 78 -8.38 -21.67 -11.47
N ASN A 79 -8.26 -22.98 -11.28
CA ASN A 79 -8.12 -23.96 -12.35
C ASN A 79 -6.90 -23.79 -13.27
N SER A 80 -5.90 -23.00 -12.87
CA SER A 80 -4.61 -22.94 -13.57
C SER A 80 -3.61 -23.95 -13.02
N ASN A 81 -2.57 -24.25 -13.81
CA ASN A 81 -1.42 -25.02 -13.34
C ASN A 81 -0.72 -24.27 -12.18
N PRO A 82 -0.49 -24.91 -11.02
CA PRO A 82 0.22 -24.27 -9.90
C PRO A 82 1.56 -23.64 -10.27
N SER A 83 2.27 -24.17 -11.28
CA SER A 83 3.55 -23.59 -11.74
C SER A 83 3.41 -22.27 -12.49
N ASP A 84 2.21 -21.94 -13.00
CA ASP A 84 1.93 -20.66 -13.66
C ASP A 84 1.38 -19.61 -12.67
N ARG A 85 1.05 -19.99 -11.44
CA ARG A 85 0.53 -19.04 -10.45
C ARG A 85 1.64 -18.18 -9.87
N VAL A 86 1.37 -16.88 -9.87
CA VAL A 86 2.21 -15.85 -9.30
C VAL A 86 1.38 -15.04 -8.32
N VAL A 87 1.96 -14.71 -7.17
CA VAL A 87 1.39 -13.76 -6.21
C VAL A 87 2.24 -12.52 -6.19
N LEU A 88 1.65 -11.41 -6.63
CA LEU A 88 2.24 -10.08 -6.54
C LEU A 88 2.06 -9.54 -5.13
N GLU A 89 3.11 -8.93 -4.58
CA GLU A 89 3.05 -8.14 -3.35
C GLU A 89 2.85 -6.67 -3.71
N LEU A 90 1.86 -6.04 -3.07
CA LEU A 90 1.32 -4.76 -3.48
C LEU A 90 1.35 -3.76 -2.32
N ARG A 91 1.65 -2.50 -2.62
CA ARG A 91 1.36 -1.36 -1.76
C ARG A 91 0.09 -0.70 -2.25
N VAL A 92 -0.99 -0.80 -1.46
CA VAL A 92 -2.34 -0.36 -1.85
C VAL A 92 -2.77 0.84 -1.01
N ARG A 93 -3.13 1.95 -1.67
CA ARG A 93 -3.71 3.15 -1.03
C ARG A 93 -5.24 3.06 -1.07
N VAL A 94 -5.86 2.57 0.00
CA VAL A 94 -7.28 2.20 -0.02
C VAL A 94 -8.24 3.39 -0.05
N GLY A 95 -7.80 4.61 0.30
CA GLY A 95 -8.68 5.77 0.27
C GLY A 95 -9.91 5.59 1.16
N ARG A 96 -11.08 6.08 0.73
CA ARG A 96 -12.34 5.85 1.45
C ARG A 96 -12.84 4.42 1.21
N VAL A 97 -13.05 3.65 2.28
CA VAL A 97 -13.43 2.24 2.19
C VAL A 97 -14.91 2.06 2.47
N LYS A 98 -15.60 1.33 1.58
CA LYS A 98 -16.99 0.90 1.79
C LYS A 98 -17.02 -0.55 2.23
N ARG A 99 -17.50 -0.80 3.44
CA ARG A 99 -17.84 -2.14 3.90
C ARG A 99 -19.06 -2.69 3.14
N ILE A 100 -18.92 -3.90 2.59
CA ILE A 100 -19.94 -4.67 1.88
C ILE A 100 -20.02 -6.04 2.56
N ASP A 101 -20.98 -6.23 3.47
CA ASP A 101 -21.00 -7.37 4.41
C ASP A 101 -22.27 -8.23 4.37
N LYS A 102 -23.07 -8.08 3.30
CA LYS A 102 -24.26 -8.90 3.05
C LYS A 102 -24.50 -9.07 1.56
N ASP A 103 -25.16 -10.16 1.20
CA ASP A 103 -25.64 -10.34 -0.17
C ASP A 103 -26.66 -9.25 -0.51
N ASN A 104 -26.69 -8.84 -1.79
CA ASN A 104 -27.55 -7.75 -2.28
C ASN A 104 -27.35 -6.44 -1.51
N HIS A 105 -26.10 -6.13 -1.11
CA HIS A 105 -25.79 -4.87 -0.47
C HIS A 105 -26.16 -3.71 -1.44
N PRO A 106 -26.88 -2.65 -1.00
CA PRO A 106 -27.36 -1.59 -1.90
C PRO A 106 -26.27 -0.88 -2.72
N MET A 107 -25.04 -0.89 -2.19
CA MET A 107 -23.86 -0.29 -2.82
C MET A 107 -22.88 -1.31 -3.39
N GLN A 108 -23.23 -2.59 -3.52
CA GLN A 108 -22.31 -3.67 -3.94
C GLN A 108 -21.58 -3.35 -5.26
N TYR A 109 -22.26 -2.67 -6.19
CA TYR A 109 -21.72 -2.31 -7.51
C TYR A 109 -21.59 -0.79 -7.74
N THR A 110 -22.03 0.04 -6.79
CA THR A 110 -22.14 1.50 -6.96
C THR A 110 -21.32 2.31 -5.95
N TRP A 111 -20.57 1.64 -5.06
CA TRP A 111 -19.73 2.28 -4.05
C TRP A 111 -18.78 3.33 -4.63
N ASN A 112 -18.20 3.10 -5.81
CA ASN A 112 -17.28 4.05 -6.45
C ASN A 112 -17.98 5.37 -6.84
N THR A 113 -19.17 5.29 -7.46
CA THR A 113 -19.97 6.47 -7.82
C THR A 113 -20.49 7.25 -6.61
N GLN A 114 -20.46 6.63 -5.43
CA GLN A 114 -20.83 7.24 -4.16
C GLN A 114 -19.62 7.82 -3.41
N GLY A 115 -18.47 7.93 -4.09
CA GLY A 115 -17.26 8.59 -3.60
C GLY A 115 -16.35 7.72 -2.72
N TYR A 116 -16.49 6.39 -2.79
CA TYR A 116 -15.56 5.45 -2.15
C TYR A 116 -14.48 5.00 -3.15
N ASP A 117 -13.26 4.82 -2.66
CA ASP A 117 -12.12 4.41 -3.47
C ASP A 117 -11.94 2.88 -3.51
N THR A 118 -12.39 2.20 -2.45
CA THR A 118 -12.30 0.74 -2.28
C THR A 118 -13.60 0.21 -1.68
N ALA A 119 -14.07 -0.94 -2.17
CA ALA A 119 -15.05 -1.77 -1.46
C ALA A 119 -14.33 -2.92 -0.73
N TRP A 120 -14.77 -3.23 0.49
CA TRP A 120 -14.18 -4.27 1.32
C TRP A 120 -15.26 -5.22 1.84
N VAL A 121 -15.03 -6.52 1.66
CA VAL A 121 -15.83 -7.60 2.25
C VAL A 121 -15.13 -8.10 3.52
N PRO A 122 -15.75 -8.02 4.70
CA PRO A 122 -15.16 -8.55 5.92
C PRO A 122 -15.05 -10.07 5.90
N PRO A 123 -14.06 -10.64 6.59
CA PRO A 123 -13.99 -12.08 6.76
C PRO A 123 -15.18 -12.56 7.60
N ASN A 124 -15.67 -13.76 7.29
CA ASN A 124 -16.75 -14.46 8.00
C ASN A 124 -18.04 -13.63 8.16
N CYS A 125 -18.35 -12.72 7.24
CA CYS A 125 -19.59 -11.92 7.27
C CYS A 125 -20.86 -12.68 6.86
N GLY A 126 -20.74 -13.95 6.45
CA GLY A 126 -21.88 -14.79 6.10
C GLY A 126 -22.46 -14.56 4.70
N MET A 127 -21.79 -13.76 3.85
CA MET A 127 -22.19 -13.57 2.45
C MET A 127 -22.09 -14.88 1.65
N LYS A 128 -23.20 -15.29 1.02
CA LYS A 128 -23.24 -16.45 0.12
C LYS A 128 -22.41 -16.23 -1.14
N ALA A 129 -22.29 -14.98 -1.59
CA ALA A 129 -21.41 -14.61 -2.70
C ALA A 129 -19.92 -14.83 -2.39
N VAL A 130 -19.54 -15.00 -1.11
CA VAL A 130 -18.17 -15.32 -0.68
C VAL A 130 -18.17 -16.59 0.18
N PRO A 131 -18.39 -17.79 -0.42
CA PRO A 131 -18.51 -19.03 0.33
C PRO A 131 -17.28 -19.35 1.19
N SER A 132 -16.10 -18.85 0.79
CA SER A 132 -14.86 -19.06 1.53
C SER A 132 -14.78 -18.32 2.87
N GLY A 133 -15.63 -17.30 3.08
CA GLY A 133 -15.56 -16.43 4.26
C GLY A 133 -14.28 -15.59 4.35
N LEU A 134 -13.41 -15.59 3.34
CA LEU A 134 -12.18 -14.80 3.35
C LEU A 134 -12.42 -13.39 2.81
N GLU A 135 -11.79 -12.40 3.44
CA GLU A 135 -11.90 -10.99 3.09
C GLU A 135 -11.48 -10.70 1.65
N GLU A 136 -12.05 -9.66 1.06
CA GLU A 136 -11.69 -9.18 -0.27
C GLU A 136 -11.81 -7.66 -0.35
N ASP A 137 -10.81 -7.03 -0.98
CA ASP A 137 -10.84 -5.62 -1.32
C ASP A 137 -10.93 -5.47 -2.85
N CYS A 138 -11.76 -4.55 -3.33
CA CYS A 138 -11.82 -4.14 -4.74
C CYS A 138 -11.53 -2.64 -4.82
N VAL A 139 -10.37 -2.30 -5.38
CA VAL A 139 -9.88 -0.92 -5.51
C VAL A 139 -10.28 -0.37 -6.88
N PHE A 140 -10.93 0.80 -6.93
CA PHE A 140 -11.48 1.32 -8.18
C PHE A 140 -10.39 1.78 -9.14
N ASP A 141 -9.54 2.72 -8.71
CA ASP A 141 -8.47 3.29 -9.54
C ASP A 141 -7.18 2.42 -9.46
N PRO A 142 -6.74 1.79 -10.56
CA PRO A 142 -5.51 1.00 -10.58
C PRO A 142 -4.26 1.76 -10.15
N LYS A 143 -4.22 3.10 -10.29
CA LYS A 143 -3.07 3.94 -9.85
C LYS A 143 -2.88 3.96 -8.34
N ARG A 144 -3.86 3.45 -7.57
CA ARG A 144 -3.75 3.26 -6.12
C ARG A 144 -3.03 1.96 -5.74
N VAL A 145 -2.78 1.08 -6.69
CA VAL A 145 -2.18 -0.24 -6.49
C VAL A 145 -0.78 -0.27 -7.12
N LYS A 146 0.26 -0.35 -6.30
CA LYS A 146 1.65 -0.43 -6.77
C LYS A 146 2.23 -1.81 -6.51
N VAL A 147 2.79 -2.45 -7.54
CA VAL A 147 3.60 -3.66 -7.35
C VAL A 147 4.91 -3.29 -6.66
N VAL A 148 5.20 -3.94 -5.54
CA VAL A 148 6.43 -3.72 -4.75
C VAL A 148 7.29 -4.97 -4.62
N GLY A 149 6.74 -6.15 -4.95
CA GLY A 149 7.48 -7.40 -4.89
C GLY A 149 6.72 -8.58 -5.47
N ILE A 150 7.34 -9.76 -5.36
CA ILE A 150 6.76 -11.04 -5.74
C ILE A 150 6.73 -11.92 -4.49
N ALA A 151 5.53 -12.18 -3.97
CA ALA A 151 5.35 -12.98 -2.76
C ALA A 151 5.55 -14.48 -3.04
N LYS A 152 5.13 -14.96 -4.23
CA LYS A 152 5.26 -16.36 -4.65
C LYS A 152 5.30 -16.49 -6.17
N ALA A 153 6.19 -17.33 -6.68
CA ALA A 153 6.22 -17.77 -8.08
C ALA A 153 7.03 -19.07 -8.17
N ALA A 154 6.93 -19.80 -9.28
CA ALA A 154 7.84 -20.90 -9.57
C ALA A 154 9.30 -20.37 -9.69
N PRO A 155 10.33 -21.13 -9.29
CA PRO A 155 11.71 -20.65 -9.24
C PRO A 155 12.22 -20.06 -10.56
N ASN A 156 11.88 -20.68 -11.68
CA ASN A 156 12.27 -20.23 -13.03
C ASN A 156 11.58 -18.91 -13.46
N VAL A 157 10.45 -18.56 -12.85
CA VAL A 157 9.69 -17.33 -13.13
C VAL A 157 10.07 -16.23 -12.14
N LEU A 158 10.40 -16.59 -10.89
CA LEU A 158 10.64 -15.66 -9.79
C LEU A 158 11.77 -14.66 -10.11
N ALA A 159 12.91 -15.15 -10.61
CA ALA A 159 14.06 -14.30 -10.91
C ALA A 159 13.75 -13.25 -12.00
N ASP A 160 13.10 -13.66 -13.09
CA ASP A 160 12.65 -12.76 -14.17
C ASP A 160 11.71 -11.67 -13.63
N LEU A 161 10.71 -12.06 -12.82
CA LEU A 161 9.76 -11.09 -12.26
C LEU A 161 10.40 -10.13 -11.26
N GLN A 162 11.27 -10.62 -10.37
CA GLN A 162 11.99 -9.77 -9.41
C GLN A 162 12.86 -8.73 -10.12
N GLN A 163 13.58 -9.13 -11.18
CA GLN A 163 14.37 -8.22 -11.99
C GLN A 163 13.48 -7.15 -12.66
N ARG A 164 12.32 -7.54 -13.20
CA ARG A 164 11.35 -6.59 -13.79
C ARG A 164 10.81 -5.60 -12.77
N VAL A 165 10.48 -6.05 -11.56
CA VAL A 165 10.03 -5.16 -10.47
C VAL A 165 11.14 -4.18 -10.12
N ALA A 166 12.37 -4.64 -9.93
CA ALA A 166 13.51 -3.79 -9.63
C ALA A 166 13.71 -2.72 -10.71
N ASN A 167 13.69 -3.11 -11.99
CA ASN A 167 13.82 -2.19 -13.12
C ASN A 167 12.65 -1.20 -13.24
N SER A 168 11.42 -1.63 -12.92
CA SER A 168 10.25 -0.74 -12.91
C SER A 168 10.40 0.33 -11.82
N LEU A 169 10.91 -0.06 -10.64
CA LEU A 169 11.17 0.88 -9.54
C LEU A 169 12.28 1.88 -9.89
N THR A 170 13.33 1.48 -10.61
CA THR A 170 14.40 2.39 -11.04
C THR A 170 13.98 3.28 -12.21
N ASN A 171 13.21 2.77 -13.18
CA ASN A 171 12.72 3.56 -14.32
C ASN A 171 11.68 4.62 -13.90
N HIS A 172 10.85 4.32 -12.90
CA HIS A 172 10.00 5.31 -12.24
C HIS A 172 10.78 6.27 -11.32
N SER A 173 12.08 6.02 -11.11
CA SER A 173 13.02 6.92 -10.44
C SER A 173 13.85 7.73 -11.44
N GLY A 174 13.39 7.86 -12.69
CA GLY A 174 13.97 8.74 -13.73
C GLY A 174 13.81 10.22 -13.37
N GLY A 175 14.59 10.64 -12.37
CA GLY A 175 14.63 11.97 -11.79
C GLY A 175 15.09 11.92 -10.34
N ASP A 176 16.28 11.36 -10.09
CA ASP A 176 17.20 11.71 -8.98
C ASP A 176 18.30 10.64 -8.83
N GLY A 177 19.35 10.78 -9.64
CA GLY A 177 20.60 10.03 -9.49
C GLY A 177 21.53 10.77 -8.53
N GLY A 178 21.24 10.72 -7.23
CA GLY A 178 22.12 11.18 -6.17
C GLY A 178 22.45 10.05 -5.21
N ALA A 179 23.72 9.91 -4.82
CA ALA A 179 24.13 9.01 -3.74
C ALA A 179 23.20 9.22 -2.53
N VAL A 180 22.59 8.14 -2.05
CA VAL A 180 21.52 8.19 -1.03
C VAL A 180 22.14 8.59 0.31
N ASP A 181 22.21 9.89 0.57
CA ASP A 181 22.77 10.42 1.81
C ASP A 181 21.71 10.35 2.91
N VAL A 182 21.94 9.52 3.92
CA VAL A 182 20.99 9.31 5.04
C VAL A 182 21.27 10.34 6.11
N CYS A 183 20.27 11.17 6.44
CA CYS A 183 20.40 12.21 7.46
C CYS A 183 20.69 11.59 8.83
N SER A 184 21.80 11.99 9.46
CA SER A 184 22.26 11.47 10.75
C SER A 184 21.30 11.77 11.92
N LEU A 185 20.50 12.83 11.82
CA LEU A 185 19.57 13.27 12.88
C LEU A 185 18.19 12.63 12.78
N CYS A 186 17.55 12.62 11.60
CA CYS A 186 16.20 12.05 11.44
C CYS A 186 16.19 10.64 10.84
N LYS A 187 17.35 10.08 10.47
CA LYS A 187 17.53 8.73 9.88
C LYS A 187 16.76 8.48 8.59
N ARG A 188 16.40 9.54 7.86
CA ARG A 188 15.69 9.46 6.57
C ARG A 188 16.64 9.70 5.41
N LYS A 189 16.31 9.12 4.25
CA LYS A 189 17.02 9.36 2.99
C LYS A 189 16.76 10.79 2.52
N THR A 190 17.82 11.50 2.19
CA THR A 190 17.72 12.82 1.57
C THR A 190 17.26 12.65 0.12
N LEU A 191 16.18 13.33 -0.26
CA LEU A 191 15.67 13.35 -1.64
C LEU A 191 16.05 14.68 -2.30
N GLN A 192 16.41 14.67 -3.57
CA GLN A 192 16.71 15.89 -4.34
C GLN A 192 15.46 16.78 -4.41
N GLY A 193 15.62 18.03 -3.96
CA GLY A 193 14.53 19.01 -3.82
C GLY A 193 13.88 19.08 -2.43
N SER A 194 14.26 18.22 -1.48
CA SER A 194 13.81 18.29 -0.08
C SER A 194 15.01 18.28 0.89
N PRO A 195 15.75 19.40 1.01
CA PRO A 195 16.95 19.44 1.83
C PRO A 195 16.61 19.27 3.32
N HIS A 196 17.36 18.40 3.99
CA HIS A 196 17.28 18.21 5.43
C HIS A 196 18.00 19.35 6.14
N ILE A 197 17.25 20.35 6.63
CA ILE A 197 17.83 21.48 7.35
C ILE A 197 18.15 21.03 8.79
N GLN A 198 19.45 21.03 9.13
CA GLN A 198 19.94 20.81 10.49
C GLN A 198 20.17 22.17 11.17
N GLN A 199 19.65 22.34 12.38
CA GLN A 199 19.78 23.56 13.17
C GLN A 199 19.77 23.25 14.66
N SER A 200 20.15 24.21 15.50
CA SER A 200 20.03 24.05 16.96
C SER A 200 18.60 24.39 17.42
N CYS A 201 18.05 23.58 18.33
CA CYS A 201 16.79 23.87 18.98
C CYS A 201 16.92 25.19 19.76
N TRP A 202 16.03 26.14 19.50
CA TRP A 202 16.07 27.47 20.12
C TRP A 202 15.85 27.45 21.63
N GLY A 203 15.27 26.37 22.17
CA GLY A 203 15.18 26.14 23.60
C GLY A 203 16.44 25.44 24.12
N CYS A 204 16.55 24.13 23.91
CA CYS A 204 17.53 23.30 24.61
C CYS A 204 18.92 23.26 23.95
N GLY A 205 19.12 23.95 22.81
CA GLY A 205 20.38 23.95 22.07
C GLY A 205 20.71 22.64 21.34
N GLN A 206 19.89 21.58 21.48
CA GLN A 206 20.15 20.30 20.81
C GLN A 206 20.08 20.42 19.28
N ASN A 207 20.98 19.74 18.58
CA ASN A 207 20.94 19.66 17.12
C ASN A 207 19.71 18.87 16.66
N ILE A 208 18.90 19.52 15.83
CA ILE A 208 17.64 19.01 15.29
C ILE A 208 17.63 19.10 13.75
N CYS A 209 17.04 18.10 13.09
CA CYS A 209 16.60 18.19 11.71
C CYS A 209 15.11 18.56 11.68
N THR A 210 14.73 19.50 10.81
CA THR A 210 13.32 19.91 10.64
C THR A 210 12.38 18.76 10.25
N LEU A 211 12.91 17.66 9.71
CA LEU A 211 12.17 16.49 9.28
C LEU A 211 12.18 15.34 10.31
N MET A 212 12.62 15.58 11.56
CA MET A 212 12.48 14.56 12.60
C MET A 212 11.03 14.40 13.06
N THR A 213 10.66 13.17 13.41
CA THR A 213 9.29 12.80 13.82
C THR A 213 8.92 13.35 15.19
N LYS A 214 9.92 13.55 16.06
CA LYS A 214 9.72 13.95 17.44
C LYS A 214 10.91 14.72 17.97
N HIS A 215 10.63 15.88 18.57
CA HIS A 215 11.57 16.59 19.43
C HIS A 215 10.85 16.99 20.72
N VAL A 216 11.40 16.60 21.86
CA VAL A 216 10.91 17.05 23.18
C VAL A 216 11.93 18.00 23.76
N CYS A 217 11.62 19.30 23.71
CA CYS A 217 12.45 20.33 24.30
C CYS A 217 12.25 20.34 25.82
N ARG A 218 13.28 20.01 26.61
CA ARG A 218 13.22 19.99 28.08
C ARG A 218 13.67 21.29 28.74
N VAL A 219 13.57 22.42 28.06
CA VAL A 219 13.80 23.71 28.73
C VAL A 219 12.66 23.92 29.71
N SER A 220 13.00 23.86 30.99
CA SER A 220 12.11 24.35 32.05
C SER A 220 11.81 25.82 31.76
N ALA A 221 10.53 26.17 31.68
CA ALA A 221 10.12 27.56 31.88
C ALA A 221 10.55 28.04 33.26
#